data_AF-A0A847WSB0-F1
#
_entry.id   AF-A0A847WSB0-F1
#
_cell.length_a   1.000
_cell.length_b   1.000
_cell.length_c   1.000
_cell.angle_alpha   90.00
_cell.angle_beta   90.00
_cell.angle_gamma   90.00
#
_symmetry.space_group_name_H-M   'P 1'
#
loop_
_entity.id
_entity.type
_entity.pdbx_description
1 polymer ?
#
loop_
_entity_poly.entity_id
_entity_poly.type
_entity_poly.pdbx_seq_one_letter_code
_entity_poly.pdbx_strand_id
1 'polypeptide(L)'
;MVYDAGHYDVIVIGSGHAGVEAANASAKRGANTLMLTLNLDMIAYMPCNPSIGGPAKGVVVREVDALGGLMGQVIDKTYIQMRMLNTRKGPAVRALRAQADKPLYIAEMKHQLEKLDHLTIRQAMVERLIVEDGVCKGVITETGAAYYAKSVAITTGTFMRGTVNIGEISYQSGPNNQRPSVKLSENLEELGFKLVRFKTGTPPRIHSKSIDYSKTEIQPGDDQPGHFSYETKDKIIDQIPCWLTHTNEVTHKIIDDNLSLSSMYSGQIKGAGPRYCPSIEDKVVRFHDKPRHQIFLEPEGRETEEVYVQGLSTS
;
A
#
# COMPACT_ATOMS: atom_id res chain seq x y z
N MET A 1 -30.87 -1.65 -14.61
CA MET A 1 -30.82 -2.02 -16.04
C MET A 1 -29.37 -2.20 -16.40
N VAL A 2 -28.98 -3.32 -17.01
CA VAL A 2 -27.58 -3.53 -17.46
C VAL A 2 -27.45 -3.01 -18.90
N TYR A 3 -26.37 -2.30 -19.22
CA TYR A 3 -26.10 -1.78 -20.56
C TYR A 3 -24.66 -2.05 -21.00
N ASP A 4 -24.45 -2.29 -22.29
CA ASP A 4 -23.10 -2.46 -22.86
C ASP A 4 -22.36 -1.12 -22.82
N ALA A 5 -21.22 -1.10 -22.13
CA ALA A 5 -20.39 0.08 -21.92
C ALA A 5 -19.02 0.01 -22.61
N GLY A 6 -18.73 -1.08 -23.34
CA GLY A 6 -17.51 -1.22 -24.14
C GLY A 6 -16.81 -2.56 -24.02
N HIS A 7 -15.95 -2.82 -25.01
CA HIS A 7 -15.21 -4.07 -25.18
C HIS A 7 -13.70 -3.79 -25.15
N TYR A 8 -13.00 -4.58 -24.36
CA TYR A 8 -11.55 -4.46 -24.11
C TYR A 8 -10.88 -5.82 -24.25
N ASP A 9 -9.56 -5.85 -24.36
CA ASP A 9 -8.82 -7.10 -24.28
C ASP A 9 -8.61 -7.52 -22.82
N VAL A 10 -8.29 -6.55 -21.95
CA VAL A 10 -8.01 -6.76 -20.53
C VAL A 10 -8.78 -5.74 -19.68
N ILE A 11 -9.40 -6.22 -18.59
CA ILE A 11 -9.96 -5.35 -17.53
C ILE A 11 -9.16 -5.56 -16.25
N VAL A 12 -8.68 -4.47 -15.65
CA VAL A 12 -8.02 -4.47 -14.34
C VAL A 12 -8.94 -3.82 -13.32
N ILE A 13 -9.34 -4.57 -12.29
CA ILE A 13 -10.19 -4.08 -11.20
C ILE A 13 -9.30 -3.62 -10.05
N GLY A 14 -9.32 -2.32 -9.78
CA GLY A 14 -8.51 -1.68 -8.74
C GLY A 14 -7.28 -0.99 -9.33
N SER A 15 -6.94 0.17 -8.78
CA SER A 15 -5.77 0.96 -9.15
C SER A 15 -4.75 1.04 -8.02
N GLY A 16 -4.62 -0.01 -7.22
CA GLY A 16 -3.54 -0.13 -6.24
C GLY A 16 -2.22 -0.51 -6.92
N HIS A 17 -1.15 -0.70 -6.15
CA HIS A 17 0.19 -1.05 -6.65
C HIS A 17 0.21 -2.23 -7.65
N ALA A 18 -0.58 -3.28 -7.40
CA ALA A 18 -0.68 -4.40 -8.34
C ALA A 18 -1.48 -4.05 -9.61
N GLY A 19 -2.54 -3.27 -9.47
CA GLY A 19 -3.40 -2.87 -10.58
C GLY A 19 -2.69 -1.94 -11.56
N VAL A 20 -1.89 -1.00 -11.05
CA VAL A 20 -1.11 -0.08 -11.91
C VAL A 20 -0.07 -0.82 -12.74
N GLU A 21 0.63 -1.80 -12.16
CA GLU A 21 1.60 -2.60 -12.92
C GLU A 21 0.93 -3.56 -13.89
N ALA A 22 -0.21 -4.17 -13.52
CA ALA A 22 -0.98 -5.02 -14.42
C ALA A 22 -1.51 -4.24 -15.64
N ALA A 23 -2.04 -3.03 -15.41
CA ALA A 23 -2.55 -2.16 -16.47
C ALA A 23 -1.41 -1.64 -17.37
N ASN A 24 -0.29 -1.21 -16.77
CA ASN A 24 0.91 -0.83 -17.50
C ASN A 24 1.43 -1.98 -18.39
N ALA A 25 1.55 -3.18 -17.83
CA ALA A 25 2.05 -4.34 -18.56
C ALA A 25 1.15 -4.73 -19.74
N SER A 26 -0.17 -4.75 -19.56
CA SER A 26 -1.09 -5.10 -20.65
C SER A 26 -1.13 -4.02 -21.74
N ALA A 27 -1.19 -2.74 -21.36
CA ALA A 27 -1.21 -1.62 -22.29
C ALA A 27 0.09 -1.53 -23.12
N LYS A 28 1.26 -1.64 -22.48
CA LYS A 28 2.57 -1.65 -23.18
C LYS A 28 2.72 -2.82 -24.16
N ARG A 29 1.95 -3.89 -24.00
CA ARG A 29 1.91 -5.04 -24.91
C ARG A 29 0.89 -4.86 -26.05
N GLY A 30 0.23 -3.70 -26.14
CA GLY A 30 -0.73 -3.35 -27.19
C GLY A 30 -2.16 -3.84 -26.93
N ALA A 31 -2.46 -4.36 -25.72
CA ALA A 31 -3.82 -4.77 -25.38
C ALA A 31 -4.66 -3.55 -25.00
N ASN A 32 -5.84 -3.39 -25.60
CA ASN A 32 -6.78 -2.37 -25.18
C ASN A 32 -7.25 -2.69 -23.76
N THR A 33 -6.79 -1.90 -22.79
CA THR A 33 -6.90 -2.17 -21.37
C THR A 33 -7.84 -1.16 -20.72
N LEU A 34 -8.78 -1.65 -19.92
CA LEU A 34 -9.60 -0.82 -19.03
C LEU A 34 -9.18 -1.03 -17.58
N MET A 35 -8.70 0.01 -16.90
CA MET A 35 -8.49 0.00 -15.46
C MET A 35 -9.65 0.71 -14.75
N LEU A 36 -10.35 -0.04 -13.88
CA LEU A 36 -11.46 0.47 -13.08
C LEU A 36 -11.02 0.77 -11.66
N THR A 37 -11.37 1.95 -11.15
CA THR A 37 -11.04 2.37 -9.79
C THR A 37 -12.21 3.05 -9.08
N LEU A 38 -12.18 3.09 -7.75
CA LEU A 38 -13.16 3.87 -6.99
C LEU A 38 -12.87 5.37 -7.04
N ASN A 39 -11.59 5.74 -7.08
CA ASN A 39 -11.14 7.12 -7.05
C ASN A 39 -9.85 7.30 -7.87
N LEU A 40 -9.90 8.17 -8.89
CA LEU A 40 -8.73 8.47 -9.74
C LEU A 40 -7.62 9.17 -8.97
N ASP A 41 -7.95 9.90 -7.90
CA ASP A 41 -6.97 10.63 -7.09
C ASP A 41 -6.32 9.75 -6.02
N MET A 42 -6.69 8.46 -5.98
CA MET A 42 -6.11 7.45 -5.07
C MET A 42 -5.37 6.34 -5.84
N ILE A 43 -4.99 6.60 -7.10
CA ILE A 43 -4.17 5.69 -7.89
C ILE A 43 -2.83 5.46 -7.20
N ALA A 44 -2.47 4.19 -7.00
CA ALA A 44 -1.31 3.74 -6.24
C ALA A 44 -1.14 4.42 -4.87
N TYR A 45 -2.26 4.74 -4.22
CA TYR A 45 -2.26 5.26 -2.85
C TYR A 45 -1.44 4.36 -1.92
N MET A 46 -0.65 4.98 -1.04
CA MET A 46 0.18 4.33 -0.02
C MET A 46 -0.51 4.39 1.35
N PRO A 47 -1.43 3.46 1.68
CA PRO A 47 -2.23 3.53 2.90
C PRO A 47 -1.43 3.27 4.19
N CYS A 48 -0.23 2.72 4.06
CA CYS A 48 0.61 2.30 5.16
C CYS A 48 1.87 3.19 5.20
N ASN A 49 3.04 2.57 5.21
CA ASN A 49 4.32 3.25 5.30
C ASN A 49 4.60 4.14 4.08
N PRO A 50 5.15 5.36 4.26
CA PRO A 50 5.64 6.24 3.18
C PRO A 50 6.95 5.74 2.56
N SER A 51 7.12 4.44 2.27
CA SER A 51 8.38 3.94 1.67
C SER A 51 8.21 2.80 0.67
N ILE A 52 9.17 2.73 -0.26
CA ILE A 52 9.37 1.66 -1.22
C ILE A 52 10.73 1.01 -0.97
N GLY A 53 10.79 -0.30 -1.17
CA GLY A 53 11.99 -1.09 -0.93
C GLY A 53 12.17 -1.53 0.53
N GLY A 54 13.41 -1.76 0.93
CA GLY A 54 13.78 -2.52 2.12
C GLY A 54 14.40 -3.88 1.78
N PRO A 55 14.78 -4.71 2.77
CA PRO A 55 15.67 -5.87 2.57
C PRO A 55 15.30 -6.80 1.39
N ALA A 56 14.07 -7.32 1.34
CA ALA A 56 13.60 -8.12 0.20
C ALA A 56 12.89 -7.26 -0.86
N LYS A 57 12.08 -6.31 -0.38
CA LYS A 57 11.25 -5.45 -1.22
C LYS A 57 12.07 -4.65 -2.23
N GLY A 58 13.27 -4.20 -1.86
CA GLY A 58 14.09 -3.37 -2.72
C GLY A 58 14.62 -4.14 -3.93
N VAL A 59 14.91 -5.43 -3.77
CA VAL A 59 15.26 -6.32 -4.88
C VAL A 59 14.07 -6.49 -5.82
N VAL A 60 12.89 -6.78 -5.27
CA VAL A 60 11.65 -6.95 -6.06
C VAL A 60 11.32 -5.69 -6.86
N VAL A 61 11.50 -4.49 -6.29
CA VAL A 61 11.27 -3.23 -7.02
C VAL A 61 12.21 -3.13 -8.23
N ARG A 62 13.48 -3.51 -8.09
CA ARG A 62 14.42 -3.54 -9.22
C ARG A 62 14.08 -4.62 -10.24
N GLU A 63 13.55 -5.76 -9.83
CA GLU A 63 13.07 -6.80 -10.75
C GLU A 63 11.85 -6.34 -11.54
N VAL A 64 10.89 -5.68 -10.88
CA VAL A 64 9.73 -5.05 -11.54
C VAL A 64 10.19 -4.01 -12.56
N ASP A 65 11.17 -3.18 -12.21
CA ASP A 65 11.74 -2.20 -13.13
C ASP A 65 12.44 -2.87 -14.33
N ALA A 66 13.24 -3.92 -14.11
CA ALA A 66 13.89 -4.67 -15.17
C ALA A 66 12.90 -5.31 -16.16
N LEU A 67 11.67 -5.59 -15.71
CA LEU A 67 10.57 -6.10 -16.53
C LEU A 67 9.77 -4.98 -17.23
N GLY A 68 10.14 -3.71 -17.06
CA GLY A 68 9.49 -2.54 -17.66
C GLY A 68 8.32 -1.96 -16.83
N GLY A 69 8.25 -2.30 -15.55
CA GLY A 69 7.29 -1.76 -14.59
C GLY A 69 7.55 -0.30 -14.22
N LEU A 70 6.58 0.33 -13.57
CA LEU A 70 6.62 1.77 -13.25
C LEU A 70 7.15 2.06 -11.85
N MET A 71 7.02 1.13 -10.90
CA MET A 71 7.30 1.37 -9.47
C MET A 71 8.70 1.94 -9.23
N GLY A 72 9.74 1.41 -9.90
CA GLY A 72 11.11 1.90 -9.78
C GLY A 72 11.30 3.31 -10.36
N GLN A 73 10.72 3.57 -11.52
CA GLN A 73 10.78 4.87 -12.20
C GLN A 73 10.05 5.97 -11.40
N VAL A 74 8.88 5.63 -10.83
CA VAL A 74 8.08 6.59 -10.05
C VAL A 74 8.78 6.92 -8.74
N ILE A 75 9.22 5.92 -7.95
CA ILE A 75 9.87 6.22 -6.67
C ILE A 75 11.13 7.07 -6.84
N ASP A 76 11.91 6.84 -7.90
CA ASP A 76 13.13 7.60 -8.18
C ASP A 76 12.86 9.10 -8.43
N LYS A 77 11.66 9.45 -8.91
CA LYS A 77 11.24 10.85 -9.13
C LYS A 77 10.61 11.49 -7.90
N THR A 78 10.14 10.69 -6.95
CA THR A 78 9.27 11.17 -5.87
C THR A 78 9.80 10.88 -4.48
N TYR A 79 11.02 10.39 -4.32
CA TYR A 79 11.57 10.16 -2.99
C TYR A 79 11.96 11.45 -2.27
N ILE A 80 11.84 11.41 -0.95
CA ILE A 80 12.38 12.45 -0.05
C ILE A 80 13.64 11.96 0.67
N GLN A 81 13.89 10.66 0.70
CA GLN A 81 15.13 10.07 1.24
C GLN A 81 15.40 8.73 0.56
N MET A 82 16.66 8.38 0.34
CA MET A 82 17.07 7.05 -0.10
C MET A 82 18.28 6.55 0.69
N ARG A 83 18.26 5.26 1.04
CA ARG A 83 19.33 4.57 1.76
C ARG A 83 19.58 3.18 1.21
N MET A 84 20.85 2.78 1.18
CA MET A 84 21.26 1.41 1.02
C MET A 84 21.31 0.71 2.38
N LEU A 85 20.53 -0.35 2.55
CA LEU A 85 20.53 -1.15 3.76
C LEU A 85 21.63 -2.23 3.72
N ASN A 86 22.05 -2.71 4.89
CA ASN A 86 23.02 -3.79 5.06
C ASN A 86 24.39 -3.56 4.37
N THR A 87 24.84 -2.31 4.25
CA THR A 87 26.10 -1.95 3.56
C THR A 87 27.34 -2.67 4.11
N ARG A 88 27.34 -3.01 5.40
CA ARG A 88 28.44 -3.71 6.12
C ARG A 88 28.44 -5.24 5.96
N LYS A 89 27.43 -5.85 5.31
CA LYS A 89 27.27 -7.32 5.24
C LYS A 89 27.54 -7.91 3.83
N GLY A 90 28.20 -7.12 2.97
CA GLY A 90 28.53 -7.49 1.59
C GLY A 90 27.38 -7.24 0.58
N PRO A 91 27.67 -7.19 -0.73
CA PRO A 91 26.70 -6.77 -1.76
C PRO A 91 25.43 -7.63 -1.87
N ALA A 92 25.55 -8.94 -1.65
CA ALA A 92 24.45 -9.89 -1.87
C ALA A 92 23.23 -9.68 -0.95
N VAL A 93 23.41 -8.98 0.18
CA VAL A 93 22.34 -8.72 1.16
C VAL A 93 21.96 -7.23 1.24
N ARG A 94 22.53 -6.41 0.34
CA ARG A 94 22.20 -4.99 0.23
C ARG A 94 20.85 -4.82 -0.42
N ALA A 95 20.11 -3.82 0.03
CA ALA A 95 18.83 -3.48 -0.58
C ALA A 95 18.56 -1.99 -0.45
N LEU A 96 18.07 -1.40 -1.52
CA LEU A 96 17.63 -0.01 -1.50
C LEU A 96 16.32 0.12 -0.73
N ARG A 97 16.19 1.24 -0.04
CA ARG A 97 14.96 1.72 0.56
C ARG A 97 14.84 3.22 0.33
N ALA A 98 13.69 3.68 -0.14
CA ALA A 98 13.39 5.10 -0.26
C ALA A 98 12.13 5.47 0.51
N GLN A 99 12.17 6.61 1.19
CA GLN A 99 10.96 7.30 1.66
C GLN A 99 10.35 8.03 0.47
N ALA A 100 9.08 7.80 0.21
CA ALA A 100 8.33 8.47 -0.83
C ALA A 100 7.68 9.74 -0.28
N ASP A 101 7.67 10.80 -1.08
CA ASP A 101 6.63 11.81 -0.97
C ASP A 101 5.32 11.18 -1.48
N LYS A 102 4.38 10.90 -0.58
CA LYS A 102 3.16 10.16 -0.93
C LYS A 102 2.27 10.93 -1.92
N PRO A 103 1.93 12.22 -1.70
CA PRO A 103 1.19 12.99 -2.69
C PRO A 103 1.85 12.98 -4.06
N LEU A 104 3.17 13.19 -4.13
CA LEU A 104 3.90 13.24 -5.39
C LEU A 104 3.96 11.85 -6.07
N TYR A 105 4.14 10.77 -5.31
CA TYR A 105 4.13 9.39 -5.83
C TYR A 105 2.81 9.05 -6.52
N ILE A 106 1.68 9.43 -5.90
CA ILE A 106 0.33 9.24 -6.46
C ILE A 106 0.18 10.04 -7.75
N ALA A 107 0.56 11.32 -7.72
CA ALA A 107 0.45 12.22 -8.86
C ALA A 107 1.30 11.74 -10.05
N GLU A 108 2.56 11.35 -9.81
CA GLU A 108 3.46 10.86 -10.85
C GLU A 108 2.99 9.51 -11.41
N MET A 109 2.53 8.58 -10.57
CA MET A 109 1.98 7.30 -11.05
C MET A 109 0.76 7.53 -11.95
N LYS A 110 -0.18 8.38 -11.52
CA LYS A 110 -1.36 8.76 -12.32
C LYS A 110 -0.93 9.38 -13.65
N HIS A 111 0.01 10.32 -13.60
CA HIS A 111 0.54 10.99 -14.78
C HIS A 111 1.18 10.02 -15.79
N GLN A 112 1.96 9.05 -15.33
CA GLN A 112 2.54 8.02 -16.19
C GLN A 112 1.47 7.17 -16.87
N LEU A 113 0.45 6.72 -16.11
CA LEU A 113 -0.62 5.89 -16.65
C LEU A 113 -1.51 6.64 -17.65
N GLU A 114 -1.82 7.91 -17.39
CA GLU A 114 -2.64 8.74 -18.29
C GLU A 114 -1.97 9.00 -19.65
N LYS A 115 -0.65 8.80 -19.75
CA LYS A 115 0.12 8.92 -20.98
C LYS A 115 0.27 7.61 -21.74
N LEU A 116 -0.17 6.48 -21.18
CA LEU A 116 -0.05 5.19 -21.85
C LEU A 116 -1.09 5.07 -22.95
N ASP A 117 -0.63 4.80 -24.17
CA ASP A 117 -1.49 4.34 -25.25
C ASP A 117 -2.18 3.02 -24.83
N HIS A 118 -3.36 2.77 -25.38
CA HIS A 118 -4.17 1.58 -25.11
C HIS A 118 -4.68 1.42 -23.67
N LEU A 119 -4.50 2.40 -22.78
CA LEU A 119 -5.06 2.38 -21.42
C LEU A 119 -6.19 3.38 -21.26
N THR A 120 -7.39 2.87 -20.96
CA THR A 120 -8.51 3.67 -20.47
C THR A 120 -8.62 3.52 -18.96
N ILE A 121 -8.65 4.63 -18.21
CA ILE A 121 -8.87 4.63 -16.76
C ILE A 121 -10.25 5.20 -16.47
N ARG A 122 -11.05 4.51 -15.64
CA ARG A 122 -12.41 4.96 -15.33
C ARG A 122 -12.78 4.74 -13.86
N GLN A 123 -13.51 5.71 -13.30
CA GLN A 123 -14.14 5.52 -11.99
C GLN A 123 -15.37 4.65 -12.11
N ALA A 124 -15.32 3.46 -11.51
CA ALA A 124 -16.47 2.60 -11.32
C ALA A 124 -16.21 1.58 -10.21
N MET A 125 -17.25 1.26 -9.44
CA MET A 125 -17.23 0.13 -8.52
C MET A 125 -17.71 -1.11 -9.27
N VAL A 126 -16.87 -2.14 -9.37
CA VAL A 126 -17.27 -3.43 -9.92
C VAL A 126 -18.03 -4.22 -8.86
N GLU A 127 -19.19 -4.75 -9.23
CA GLU A 127 -20.02 -5.56 -8.34
C GLU A 127 -20.08 -7.03 -8.75
N ARG A 128 -19.94 -7.34 -10.05
CA ARG A 128 -20.05 -8.72 -10.54
C ARG A 128 -19.08 -9.00 -11.68
N LEU A 129 -18.66 -10.26 -11.80
CA LEU A 129 -18.06 -10.79 -13.01
C LEU A 129 -19.16 -11.31 -13.95
N ILE A 130 -18.96 -11.16 -15.25
CA ILE A 130 -19.75 -11.82 -16.27
C ILE A 130 -19.07 -13.17 -16.54
N VAL A 131 -19.73 -14.27 -16.22
CA VAL A 131 -19.18 -15.62 -16.38
C VAL A 131 -20.17 -16.48 -17.16
N GLU A 132 -19.70 -17.07 -18.25
CA GLU A 132 -20.47 -17.94 -19.13
C GLU A 132 -19.67 -19.23 -19.34
N ASP A 133 -20.30 -20.39 -19.08
CA ASP A 133 -19.67 -21.71 -19.22
C ASP A 133 -18.30 -21.82 -18.51
N GLY A 134 -18.18 -21.21 -17.34
CA GLY A 134 -16.94 -21.19 -16.55
C GLY A 134 -15.85 -20.22 -17.04
N VAL A 135 -16.15 -19.43 -18.08
CA VAL A 135 -15.22 -18.44 -18.65
C VAL A 135 -15.63 -17.03 -18.25
N CYS A 136 -14.71 -16.26 -17.67
CA CYS A 136 -14.94 -14.85 -17.38
C CYS A 136 -14.91 -14.04 -18.69
N LYS A 137 -15.99 -13.31 -18.96
CA LYS A 137 -16.22 -12.50 -20.16
C LYS A 137 -16.22 -11.00 -19.91
N GLY A 138 -16.06 -10.56 -18.66
CA GLY A 138 -16.14 -9.15 -18.32
C GLY A 138 -16.63 -8.90 -16.91
N VAL A 139 -17.11 -7.68 -16.67
CA VAL A 139 -17.54 -7.18 -15.37
C VAL A 139 -18.79 -6.32 -15.48
N ILE A 140 -19.59 -6.27 -14.42
CA ILE A 140 -20.73 -5.35 -14.26
C ILE A 140 -20.45 -4.44 -13.07
N THR A 141 -20.65 -3.15 -13.28
CA THR A 141 -20.46 -2.10 -12.26
C THR A 141 -21.75 -1.82 -11.47
N GLU A 142 -21.61 -1.13 -10.33
CA GLU A 142 -22.71 -0.64 -9.48
C GLU A 142 -23.78 0.15 -10.27
N THR A 143 -23.37 0.82 -11.35
CA THR A 143 -24.27 1.62 -12.20
C THR A 143 -24.99 0.81 -13.28
N GLY A 144 -24.75 -0.50 -13.37
CA GLY A 144 -25.27 -1.37 -14.43
C GLY A 144 -24.45 -1.36 -15.73
N ALA A 145 -23.33 -0.63 -15.79
CA ALA A 145 -22.43 -0.69 -16.94
C ALA A 145 -21.76 -2.07 -17.03
N ALA A 146 -21.93 -2.77 -18.15
CA ALA A 146 -21.25 -4.01 -18.48
C ALA A 146 -20.06 -3.73 -19.39
N TYR A 147 -18.86 -4.10 -18.95
CA TYR A 147 -17.64 -4.04 -19.75
C TYR A 147 -17.19 -5.46 -20.05
N TYR A 148 -16.93 -5.75 -21.33
CA TYR A 148 -16.53 -7.07 -21.78
C TYR A 148 -15.03 -7.16 -22.02
N ALA A 149 -14.42 -8.29 -21.68
CA ALA A 149 -13.03 -8.57 -21.96
C ALA A 149 -12.68 -10.06 -22.02
N LYS A 150 -11.56 -10.37 -22.66
CA LYS A 150 -10.99 -11.72 -22.73
C LYS A 150 -10.31 -12.13 -21.43
N SER A 151 -9.90 -11.17 -20.60
CA SER A 151 -9.22 -11.40 -19.33
C SER A 151 -9.53 -10.31 -18.32
N VAL A 152 -9.68 -10.71 -17.06
CA VAL A 152 -9.97 -9.80 -15.94
C VAL A 152 -8.97 -10.06 -14.80
N ALA A 153 -8.29 -9.01 -14.33
CA ALA A 153 -7.38 -9.05 -13.18
C ALA A 153 -8.02 -8.36 -11.97
N ILE A 154 -8.14 -9.07 -10.85
CA ILE A 154 -8.72 -8.53 -9.60
C ILE A 154 -7.59 -8.08 -8.67
N THR A 155 -7.51 -6.78 -8.40
CA THR A 155 -6.47 -6.15 -7.55
C THR A 155 -7.08 -5.22 -6.49
N THR A 156 -8.15 -5.70 -5.85
CA THR A 156 -9.01 -4.92 -4.94
C THR A 156 -8.36 -4.49 -3.63
N GLY A 157 -7.13 -4.93 -3.34
CA GLY A 157 -6.39 -4.57 -2.12
C GLY A 157 -7.22 -4.83 -0.86
N THR A 158 -7.24 -3.86 0.05
CA THR A 158 -7.99 -3.93 1.32
C THR A 158 -9.40 -3.34 1.24
N PHE A 159 -9.95 -3.13 0.04
CA PHE A 159 -11.29 -2.55 -0.14
C PHE A 159 -12.40 -3.61 -0.06
N MET A 160 -12.12 -4.86 -0.44
CA MET A 160 -13.14 -5.92 -0.49
C MET A 160 -13.57 -6.33 0.93
N ARG A 161 -14.85 -6.09 1.28
CA ARG A 161 -15.40 -6.25 2.65
C ARG A 161 -14.46 -5.69 3.72
N GLY A 162 -13.87 -4.52 3.44
CA GLY A 162 -12.96 -3.82 4.32
C GLY A 162 -13.65 -3.40 5.62
N THR A 163 -12.95 -3.55 6.75
CA THR A 163 -13.42 -3.16 8.07
C THR A 163 -12.26 -2.54 8.83
N VAL A 164 -12.47 -1.32 9.33
CA VAL A 164 -11.53 -0.62 10.20
C VAL A 164 -11.89 -0.94 11.64
N ASN A 165 -10.88 -1.24 12.47
CA ASN A 165 -11.03 -1.53 13.89
C ASN A 165 -10.13 -0.58 14.68
N ILE A 166 -10.72 0.13 15.64
CA ILE A 166 -10.05 1.10 16.53
C ILE A 166 -10.61 0.88 17.94
N GLY A 167 -9.85 0.22 18.81
CA GLY A 167 -10.30 -0.29 20.09
C GLY A 167 -11.54 -1.14 19.94
N GLU A 168 -12.62 -0.71 20.58
CA GLU A 168 -13.95 -1.35 20.52
C GLU A 168 -14.78 -0.90 19.30
N ILE A 169 -14.33 0.11 18.56
CA ILE A 169 -15.05 0.66 17.41
C ILE A 169 -14.70 -0.16 16.17
N SER A 170 -15.72 -0.63 15.46
CA SER A 170 -15.58 -1.33 14.18
C SER A 170 -16.58 -0.78 13.17
N TYR A 171 -16.11 -0.42 11.97
CA TYR A 171 -16.95 0.08 10.89
C TYR A 171 -16.45 -0.34 9.51
N GLN A 172 -17.37 -0.46 8.55
CA GLN A 172 -17.04 -0.87 7.19
C GLN A 172 -16.37 0.29 6.44
N SER A 173 -15.16 0.05 5.94
CA SER A 173 -14.41 1.04 5.18
C SER A 173 -13.25 0.41 4.41
N GLY A 174 -12.93 0.98 3.25
CA GLY A 174 -11.63 0.82 2.61
C GLY A 174 -10.58 1.74 3.24
N PRO A 175 -9.35 1.74 2.74
CA PRO A 175 -8.33 2.68 3.19
C PRO A 175 -8.78 4.14 3.10
N ASN A 176 -8.39 4.97 4.07
CA ASN A 176 -8.64 6.40 4.07
C ASN A 176 -10.13 6.78 3.90
N ASN A 177 -11.01 6.09 4.64
CA ASN A 177 -12.46 6.30 4.64
C ASN A 177 -13.15 6.13 3.26
N GLN A 178 -12.52 5.39 2.34
CA GLN A 178 -13.13 5.07 1.05
C GLN A 178 -14.24 4.04 1.18
N ARG A 179 -15.18 4.03 0.23
CA ARG A 179 -16.25 3.03 0.18
C ARG A 179 -15.66 1.61 0.05
N PRO A 180 -16.09 0.63 0.87
CA PRO A 180 -15.70 -0.75 0.68
C PRO A 180 -16.46 -1.37 -0.51
N SER A 181 -15.87 -2.39 -1.14
CA SER A 181 -16.54 -3.21 -2.15
C SER A 181 -17.12 -4.47 -1.51
N VAL A 182 -18.44 -4.62 -1.50
CA VAL A 182 -19.12 -5.75 -0.86
C VAL A 182 -19.63 -6.78 -1.86
N LYS A 183 -20.34 -6.34 -2.91
CA LYS A 183 -21.00 -7.25 -3.85
C LYS A 183 -20.04 -8.09 -4.68
N LEU A 184 -18.85 -7.58 -5.01
CA LEU A 184 -17.86 -8.37 -5.74
C LEU A 184 -17.41 -9.61 -4.95
N SER A 185 -17.24 -9.52 -3.63
CA SER A 185 -16.93 -10.71 -2.81
C SER A 185 -18.09 -11.69 -2.73
N GLU A 186 -19.33 -11.20 -2.64
CA GLU A 186 -20.52 -12.07 -2.66
C GLU A 186 -20.58 -12.83 -3.98
N ASN A 187 -20.32 -12.13 -5.10
CA ASN A 187 -20.29 -12.75 -6.41
C ASN A 187 -19.15 -13.77 -6.57
N LEU A 188 -17.97 -13.54 -5.97
CA LEU A 188 -16.90 -14.55 -5.96
C LEU A 188 -17.31 -15.80 -5.16
N GLU A 189 -18.03 -15.66 -4.05
CA GLU A 189 -18.56 -16.80 -3.29
C GLU A 189 -19.64 -17.55 -4.09
N GLU A 190 -20.53 -16.84 -4.79
CA GLU A 190 -21.51 -17.43 -5.72
C GLU A 190 -20.83 -18.28 -6.82
N LEU A 191 -19.67 -17.84 -7.29
CA LEU A 191 -18.85 -18.54 -8.28
C LEU A 191 -18.03 -19.70 -7.69
N GLY A 192 -18.15 -19.98 -6.38
CA GLY A 192 -17.53 -21.12 -5.72
C GLY A 192 -16.15 -20.85 -5.12
N PHE A 193 -15.68 -19.60 -5.07
CA PHE A 193 -14.41 -19.27 -4.42
C PHE A 193 -14.53 -19.29 -2.90
N LYS A 194 -13.53 -19.87 -2.23
CA LYS A 194 -13.39 -19.80 -0.77
C LYS A 194 -12.67 -18.52 -0.40
N LEU A 195 -13.36 -17.61 0.30
CA LEU A 195 -12.78 -16.36 0.78
C LEU A 195 -12.30 -16.49 2.23
N VAL A 196 -11.18 -15.86 2.54
CA VAL A 196 -10.62 -15.75 3.89
C VAL A 196 -10.36 -14.29 4.25
N ARG A 197 -10.33 -13.98 5.55
CA ARG A 197 -10.05 -12.62 6.04
C ARG A 197 -8.65 -12.53 6.62
N PHE A 198 -7.90 -11.52 6.19
CA PHE A 198 -6.65 -11.11 6.79
C PHE A 198 -6.81 -9.78 7.51
N LYS A 199 -6.00 -9.57 8.55
CA LYS A 199 -5.87 -8.29 9.25
C LYS A 199 -4.47 -7.74 9.03
N THR A 200 -4.40 -6.43 8.85
CA THR A 200 -3.16 -5.65 8.96
C THR A 200 -3.44 -4.40 9.80
N GLY A 201 -2.41 -3.89 10.48
CA GLY A 201 -2.47 -2.65 11.26
C GLY A 201 -1.61 -1.56 10.64
N THR A 202 -1.92 -0.32 10.95
CA THR A 202 -1.13 0.85 10.57
C THR A 202 -0.91 1.71 11.81
N PRO A 203 0.24 2.41 11.95
CA PRO A 203 0.44 3.32 13.05
C PRO A 203 -0.40 4.60 12.86
N PRO A 204 -0.54 5.38 13.95
CA PRO A 204 -1.07 6.73 13.85
C PRO A 204 -0.15 7.61 12.98
N ARG A 205 -0.74 8.68 12.45
CA ARG A 205 -0.02 9.83 11.90
C ARG A 205 -0.10 10.94 12.92
N ILE A 206 1.00 11.64 13.15
CA ILE A 206 1.08 12.74 14.10
C ILE A 206 1.58 14.00 13.40
N HIS A 207 1.24 15.16 13.95
CA HIS A 207 1.66 16.44 13.40
C HIS A 207 3.14 16.70 13.78
N SER A 208 3.98 17.00 12.79
CA SER A 208 5.42 17.26 12.90
C SER A 208 5.77 18.23 14.03
N LYS A 209 5.11 19.39 14.09
CA LYS A 209 5.31 20.45 15.09
C LYS A 209 5.02 20.06 16.53
N SER A 210 4.31 18.94 16.75
CA SER A 210 4.08 18.41 18.10
C SER A 210 5.21 17.50 18.60
N ILE A 211 6.22 17.24 17.77
CA ILE A 211 7.34 16.36 18.08
C ILE A 211 8.53 17.18 18.55
N ASP A 212 9.06 16.83 19.71
CA ASP A 212 10.36 17.33 20.18
C ASP A 212 11.50 16.52 19.55
N TYR A 213 11.94 16.92 18.35
CA TYR A 213 13.01 16.25 17.61
C TYR A 213 14.38 16.30 18.31
N SER A 214 14.59 17.21 19.26
CA SER A 214 15.86 17.31 20.00
C SER A 214 16.16 16.05 20.84
N LYS A 215 15.11 15.27 21.14
CA LYS A 215 15.18 14.00 21.89
C LYS A 215 15.25 12.78 20.98
N THR A 216 15.50 12.96 19.69
CA THR A 216 15.54 11.88 18.71
C THR A 216 16.89 11.82 18.00
N GLU A 217 17.23 10.66 17.44
CA GLU A 217 18.46 10.49 16.65
C GLU A 217 18.14 10.69 15.16
N ILE A 218 18.83 11.62 14.51
CA ILE A 218 18.68 11.86 13.07
C ILE A 218 19.20 10.65 12.28
N GLN A 219 18.40 10.17 11.34
CA GLN A 219 18.71 9.10 10.40
C GLN A 219 18.69 9.67 8.99
N PRO A 220 19.83 10.18 8.48
CA PRO A 220 19.91 10.79 7.16
C PRO A 220 19.81 9.74 6.04
N GLY A 221 19.56 10.21 4.83
CA GLY A 221 19.77 9.47 3.60
C GLY A 221 21.26 9.23 3.30
N ASP A 222 21.55 8.47 2.25
CA ASP A 222 22.93 8.31 1.77
C ASP A 222 23.36 9.57 0.98
N ASP A 223 24.60 10.04 1.15
CA ASP A 223 25.16 11.21 0.42
C ASP A 223 25.14 11.02 -1.10
N GLN A 224 25.24 9.77 -1.54
CA GLN A 224 25.15 9.36 -2.94
C GLN A 224 24.00 8.38 -3.07
N PRO A 225 22.75 8.86 -3.18
CA PRO A 225 21.60 7.98 -3.32
C PRO A 225 21.72 7.16 -4.60
N GLY A 226 21.26 5.92 -4.51
CA GLY A 226 21.13 5.03 -5.66
C GLY A 226 19.90 5.34 -6.49
N HIS A 227 19.51 4.38 -7.32
CA HIS A 227 18.30 4.41 -8.13
C HIS A 227 17.65 3.05 -8.06
N PHE A 228 16.33 3.00 -7.93
CA PHE A 228 15.60 1.76 -8.14
C PHE A 228 15.55 1.40 -9.62
N SER A 229 15.30 2.39 -10.49
CA SER A 229 15.26 2.16 -11.92
C SER A 229 16.65 2.06 -12.54
N TYR A 230 16.78 1.23 -13.58
CA TYR A 230 17.98 1.18 -14.42
C TYR A 230 18.04 2.33 -15.44
N GLU A 231 16.95 3.05 -15.66
CA GLU A 231 16.86 4.15 -16.64
C GLU A 231 17.03 5.54 -16.02
N THR A 232 16.82 5.68 -14.71
CA THR A 232 17.00 6.95 -13.99
C THR A 232 18.45 7.39 -14.02
N LYS A 233 18.66 8.67 -14.34
CA LYS A 233 19.97 9.33 -14.29
C LYS A 233 20.05 10.44 -13.25
N ASP A 234 18.91 11.07 -12.96
CA ASP A 234 18.82 12.22 -12.06
C ASP A 234 18.71 11.79 -10.59
N LYS A 235 19.27 12.60 -9.69
CA LYS A 235 19.24 12.36 -8.25
C LYS A 235 18.61 13.53 -7.53
N ILE A 236 17.82 13.25 -6.50
CA ILE A 236 17.28 14.24 -5.57
C ILE A 236 18.28 14.36 -4.42
N ILE A 237 19.04 15.44 -4.40
CA ILE A 237 20.10 15.68 -3.41
C ILE A 237 19.57 16.29 -2.11
N ASP A 238 18.47 17.03 -2.16
CA ASP A 238 17.81 17.60 -0.99
C ASP A 238 16.96 16.54 -0.29
N GLN A 239 17.60 15.75 0.59
CA GLN A 239 16.95 14.66 1.30
C GLN A 239 16.46 15.11 2.68
N ILE A 240 15.23 14.69 3.04
CA ILE A 240 14.66 14.89 4.37
C ILE A 240 15.05 13.68 5.24
N PRO A 241 15.63 13.88 6.45
CA PRO A 241 15.99 12.77 7.31
C PRO A 241 14.73 12.09 7.90
N CYS A 242 14.92 10.88 8.43
CA CYS A 242 14.00 10.30 9.39
C CYS A 242 14.57 10.48 10.80
N TRP A 243 13.78 10.17 11.82
CA TRP A 243 14.26 10.22 13.20
C TRP A 243 13.99 8.90 13.90
N LEU A 244 14.99 8.43 14.64
CA LEU A 244 14.90 7.22 15.45
C LEU A 244 14.63 7.61 16.91
N THR A 245 13.63 6.96 17.49
CA THR A 245 13.33 6.99 18.91
C THR A 245 12.96 5.59 19.39
N HIS A 246 12.63 5.45 20.67
CA HIS A 246 12.32 4.16 21.28
C HIS A 246 11.12 4.26 22.22
N THR A 247 10.39 3.16 22.35
CA THR A 247 9.48 2.98 23.48
C THR A 247 10.27 2.80 24.79
N ASN A 248 9.57 2.82 25.92
CA ASN A 248 10.14 2.57 27.24
C ASN A 248 9.16 1.78 28.12
N GLU A 249 9.57 1.46 29.34
CA GLU A 249 8.77 0.71 30.31
C GLU A 249 7.43 1.39 30.63
N VAL A 250 7.39 2.73 30.66
CA VAL A 250 6.13 3.48 30.87
C VAL A 250 5.17 3.25 29.71
N THR A 251 5.67 3.26 28.47
CA THR A 251 4.88 2.96 27.27
C THR A 251 4.34 1.54 27.33
N HIS A 252 5.18 0.58 27.71
CA HIS A 252 4.80 -0.83 27.84
C HIS A 252 3.72 -1.02 28.89
N LYS A 253 3.88 -0.41 30.07
CA LYS A 253 2.87 -0.43 31.12
C LYS A 253 1.53 0.12 30.66
N ILE A 254 1.52 1.26 29.95
CA ILE A 254 0.28 1.83 29.40
C ILE A 254 -0.40 0.85 28.44
N ILE A 255 0.37 0.17 27.59
CA ILE A 255 -0.16 -0.83 26.67
C ILE A 255 -0.73 -2.02 27.44
N ASP A 256 0.03 -2.58 28.38
CA ASP A 256 -0.35 -3.75 29.19
C ASP A 256 -1.63 -3.50 29.99
N ASP A 257 -1.72 -2.32 30.63
CA ASP A 257 -2.90 -1.92 31.41
C ASP A 257 -4.17 -1.79 30.53
N ASN A 258 -4.02 -1.65 29.20
CA ASN A 258 -5.11 -1.43 28.25
C ASN A 258 -5.25 -2.54 27.19
N LEU A 259 -4.55 -3.68 27.32
CA LEU A 259 -4.56 -4.75 26.31
C LEU A 259 -5.98 -5.25 26.00
N SER A 260 -6.86 -5.29 26.99
CA SER A 260 -8.26 -5.71 26.83
C SER A 260 -9.07 -4.84 25.87
N LEU A 261 -8.65 -3.59 25.65
CA LEU A 261 -9.29 -2.66 24.72
C LEU A 261 -8.82 -2.85 23.29
N SER A 262 -7.69 -3.54 23.06
CA SER A 262 -7.19 -3.77 21.72
C SER A 262 -8.07 -4.78 20.98
N SER A 263 -8.44 -4.45 19.75
CA SER A 263 -9.25 -5.34 18.90
C SER A 263 -8.58 -6.71 18.64
N MET A 264 -7.25 -6.80 18.79
CA MET A 264 -6.51 -8.08 18.73
C MET A 264 -6.80 -8.99 19.92
N TYR A 265 -6.86 -8.42 21.13
CA TYR A 265 -6.87 -9.15 22.40
C TYR A 265 -8.26 -9.19 23.06
N SER A 266 -9.18 -8.33 22.65
CA SER A 266 -10.59 -8.29 23.11
C SER A 266 -11.44 -9.47 22.59
N GLY A 267 -10.90 -10.30 21.69
CA GLY A 267 -11.63 -11.39 21.04
C GLY A 267 -12.65 -10.94 19.98
N GLN A 268 -12.76 -9.63 19.72
CA GLN A 268 -13.69 -9.08 18.72
C GLN A 268 -13.28 -9.41 17.28
N ILE A 269 -12.01 -9.72 17.02
CA ILE A 269 -11.52 -10.00 15.68
C ILE A 269 -11.35 -11.51 15.44
N LYS A 270 -11.99 -12.00 14.37
CA LYS A 270 -11.74 -13.31 13.77
C LYS A 270 -10.79 -13.15 12.57
N GLY A 271 -9.51 -13.45 12.78
CA GLY A 271 -8.52 -13.45 11.69
C GLY A 271 -7.08 -13.55 12.22
N ALA A 272 -6.22 -14.27 11.50
CA ALA A 272 -4.80 -14.35 11.86
C ALA A 272 -4.12 -13.01 11.55
N GLY A 273 -3.54 -12.37 12.56
CA GLY A 273 -2.66 -11.21 12.38
C GLY A 273 -1.34 -11.58 11.68
N PRO A 274 -0.58 -10.60 11.18
CA PRO A 274 0.71 -10.86 10.54
C PRO A 274 1.68 -11.52 11.53
N ARG A 275 2.24 -12.69 11.18
CA ARG A 275 3.23 -13.36 12.06
C ARG A 275 4.52 -12.55 12.24
N TYR A 276 4.95 -11.87 11.18
CA TYR A 276 6.28 -11.25 11.07
C TYR A 276 6.29 -9.72 11.15
N CYS A 277 5.11 -9.08 11.21
CA CYS A 277 4.98 -7.63 11.43
C CYS A 277 3.89 -7.37 12.49
N PRO A 278 4.11 -7.80 13.74
CA PRO A 278 3.14 -7.62 14.82
C PRO A 278 2.89 -6.13 15.10
N SER A 279 1.69 -5.82 15.59
CA SER A 279 1.38 -4.53 16.21
C SER A 279 2.22 -4.31 17.47
N ILE A 280 2.27 -3.08 17.99
CA ILE A 280 3.07 -2.75 19.17
C ILE A 280 2.58 -3.53 20.39
N GLU A 281 1.27 -3.67 20.58
CA GLU A 281 0.69 -4.50 21.64
C GLU A 281 1.13 -5.97 21.53
N ASP A 282 1.12 -6.55 20.32
CA ASP A 282 1.63 -7.90 20.08
C ASP A 282 3.13 -8.02 20.36
N LYS A 283 3.92 -6.97 20.06
CA LYS A 283 5.38 -6.97 20.34
C LYS A 283 5.66 -6.95 21.83
N VAL A 284 4.95 -6.12 22.60
CA VAL A 284 5.11 -6.01 24.05
C VAL A 284 4.79 -7.36 24.71
N VAL A 285 3.70 -8.01 24.32
CA VAL A 285 3.32 -9.32 24.88
C VAL A 285 4.31 -10.43 24.49
N ARG A 286 4.68 -10.51 23.20
CA ARG A 286 5.55 -11.61 22.71
C ARG A 286 7.01 -11.45 23.10
N PHE A 287 7.48 -10.21 23.23
CA PHE A 287 8.87 -9.86 23.50
C PHE A 287 8.98 -9.02 24.78
N HIS A 288 8.27 -9.42 25.82
CA HIS A 288 8.22 -8.73 27.12
C HIS A 288 9.60 -8.58 27.80
N ASP A 289 10.60 -9.40 27.40
CA ASP A 289 11.98 -9.28 27.86
C ASP A 289 12.71 -8.05 27.30
N LYS A 290 12.17 -7.41 26.25
CA LYS A 290 12.80 -6.26 25.60
C LYS A 290 12.42 -4.97 26.33
N PRO A 291 13.40 -4.22 26.90
CA PRO A 291 13.12 -2.99 27.63
C PRO A 291 12.65 -1.83 26.74
N ARG A 292 12.82 -1.95 25.41
CA ARG A 292 12.43 -0.95 24.42
C ARG A 292 12.29 -1.54 23.02
N HIS A 293 11.47 -0.89 22.19
CA HIS A 293 11.35 -1.16 20.76
C HIS A 293 11.70 0.09 19.95
N GLN A 294 12.35 -0.10 18.81
CA GLN A 294 12.70 0.99 17.89
C GLN A 294 11.44 1.53 17.20
N ILE A 295 11.38 2.85 17.09
CA ILE A 295 10.34 3.60 16.39
C ILE A 295 11.02 4.57 15.43
N PHE A 296 10.61 4.58 14.16
CA PHE A 296 11.03 5.60 13.22
C PHE A 296 9.91 6.61 12.98
N LEU A 297 10.26 7.87 13.03
CA LEU A 297 9.42 8.99 12.63
C LEU A 297 9.76 9.31 11.18
N GLU A 298 8.83 9.02 10.28
CA GLU A 298 9.02 9.10 8.83
C GLU A 298 8.05 10.15 8.25
N PRO A 299 8.54 11.27 7.70
CA PRO A 299 7.67 12.24 7.02
C PRO A 299 6.90 11.58 5.87
N GLU A 300 5.64 11.95 5.67
CA GLU A 300 4.84 11.43 4.55
C GLU A 300 5.02 12.22 3.23
N GLY A 301 5.73 13.35 3.25
CA GLY A 301 6.04 14.17 2.07
C GLY A 301 6.70 15.50 2.44
N ARG A 302 7.04 16.30 1.42
CA ARG A 302 7.69 17.62 1.59
C ARG A 302 6.70 18.69 2.00
N GLU A 303 5.50 18.64 1.42
CA GLU A 303 4.43 19.63 1.58
C GLU A 303 3.34 19.16 2.55
N THR A 304 3.71 18.37 3.56
CA THR A 304 2.82 17.92 4.63
C THR A 304 3.52 17.91 5.97
N GLU A 305 2.75 18.17 7.02
CA GLU A 305 3.21 18.09 8.41
C GLU A 305 2.90 16.71 9.03
N GLU A 306 2.41 15.75 8.23
CA GLU A 306 2.12 14.40 8.70
C GLU A 306 3.40 13.54 8.82
N VAL A 307 3.56 12.92 10.00
CA VAL A 307 4.64 12.00 10.30
C VAL A 307 4.09 10.62 10.63
N TYR A 308 4.54 9.62 9.89
CA TYR A 308 4.24 8.20 10.10
C TYR A 308 5.10 7.63 11.23
N VAL A 309 4.47 7.06 12.26
CA VAL A 309 5.16 6.52 13.45
C VAL A 309 5.48 5.04 13.25
N GLN A 310 6.44 4.74 12.37
CA GLN A 310 6.81 3.36 12.02
C GLN A 310 7.24 2.57 13.26
N GLY A 311 6.63 1.39 13.42
CA GLY A 311 6.89 0.49 14.54
C GLY A 311 5.78 0.51 15.59
N LEU A 312 4.89 1.51 15.54
CA LEU A 312 3.78 1.72 16.46
C LEU A 312 2.40 1.39 15.84
N SER A 313 2.34 0.41 14.92
CA SER A 313 1.06 -0.08 14.42
C SER A 313 0.25 -0.62 15.58
N THR A 314 -1.02 -0.22 15.71
CA THR A 314 -1.91 -0.65 16.79
C THR A 314 -3.34 -0.73 16.26
N SER A 315 -4.26 -1.25 17.07
CA SER A 315 -5.68 -1.31 16.76
C SER A 315 -6.52 -1.12 17.99
#